data_AF-A0A9P5EK16-F1
#
_entry.id   AF-A0A9P5EK16-F1
#
_cell.length_a   1.000
_cell.length_b   1.000
_cell.length_c   1.000
_cell.angle_alpha   90.00
_cell.angle_beta   90.00
_cell.angle_gamma   90.00
#
_symmetry.space_group_name_H-M   'P 1'
#
loop_
_entity.id
_entity.type
_entity.pdbx_description
1 polymer ?
#
loop_
_entity_poly.entity_id
_entity_poly.type
_entity_poly.pdbx_seq_one_letter_code
_entity_poly.pdbx_strand_id
1 'polypeptide(L)'
;MVSFTHLLTLLAASVAVASPVSFSDNGEGIIEIRAGDDVYVCKAGAGNNKALYGEIKLADAMRDVAAAKTTKGSSGYPKPFGNLGNVMTFASGCSSDVWELPVLPGGKAYNYNAKKGGNSPGPIRVFYNKNLQFCGIGAKENADGSGNPHNCDLKPKAEDKGKGKGKDKGKGKGKASA
;
A
#
# COMPACT_ATOMS: atom_id res chain seq x y z
N MET A 1 27.34 32.13 -61.36
CA MET A 1 26.28 31.92 -60.35
C MET A 1 25.63 30.57 -60.60
N VAL A 2 25.86 29.57 -59.75
CA VAL A 2 24.93 28.43 -59.57
C VAL A 2 25.06 28.01 -58.11
N SER A 3 23.96 28.17 -57.38
CA SER A 3 23.86 27.97 -55.93
C SER A 3 23.53 26.50 -55.64
N PHE A 4 24.30 25.85 -54.79
CA PHE A 4 24.00 24.50 -54.30
C PHE A 4 23.13 24.57 -53.05
N THR A 5 21.83 24.49 -53.25
CA THR A 5 20.82 24.49 -52.19
C THR A 5 20.89 23.19 -51.39
N HIS A 6 21.38 23.27 -50.16
CA HIS A 6 21.37 22.17 -49.19
C HIS A 6 19.98 22.06 -48.56
N LEU A 7 19.26 20.98 -48.83
CA LEU A 7 18.01 20.63 -48.14
C LEU A 7 18.34 19.79 -46.90
N LEU A 8 18.50 20.46 -45.75
CA LEU A 8 18.55 19.81 -44.45
C LEU A 8 17.13 19.44 -44.02
N THR A 9 16.80 18.16 -44.04
CA THR A 9 15.53 17.63 -43.52
C THR A 9 15.61 17.57 -41.99
N LEU A 10 14.94 18.49 -41.29
CA LEU A 10 14.77 18.41 -39.84
C LEU A 10 13.66 17.38 -39.52
N LEU A 11 14.03 16.23 -38.95
CA LEU A 11 13.09 15.36 -38.25
C LEU A 11 12.72 16.01 -36.90
N ALA A 12 11.49 16.50 -36.79
CA ALA A 12 10.93 16.91 -35.51
C ALA A 12 10.58 15.64 -34.70
N ALA A 13 11.42 15.32 -33.70
CA ALA A 13 11.08 14.34 -32.68
C ALA A 13 9.97 14.92 -31.79
N SER A 14 8.75 14.39 -31.90
CA SER A 14 7.66 14.67 -30.97
C SER A 14 7.98 13.98 -29.65
N VAL A 15 8.51 14.74 -28.70
CA VAL A 15 8.51 14.35 -27.28
C VAL A 15 7.05 14.38 -26.80
N ALA A 16 6.47 13.20 -26.61
CA ALA A 16 5.25 13.04 -25.83
C ALA A 16 5.59 13.40 -24.37
N VAL A 17 5.38 14.66 -24.01
CA VAL A 17 5.30 15.08 -22.61
C VAL A 17 4.00 14.49 -22.04
N ALA A 18 4.10 13.35 -21.37
CA ALA A 18 3.07 12.92 -20.43
C ALA A 18 3.01 13.97 -19.32
N SER A 19 2.10 14.93 -19.46
CA SER A 19 1.86 15.93 -18.43
C SER A 19 1.32 15.23 -17.19
N PRO A 20 1.89 15.44 -15.99
CA PRO A 20 1.25 14.98 -14.78
C PRO A 20 -0.13 15.64 -14.69
N VAL A 21 -1.18 14.82 -14.57
CA VAL A 21 -2.51 15.29 -14.23
C VAL A 21 -2.45 15.94 -12.85
N SER A 22 -2.50 17.27 -12.82
CA SER A 22 -2.66 18.03 -11.59
C SER A 22 -4.11 17.89 -11.11
N PHE A 23 -4.32 17.15 -10.03
CA PHE A 23 -5.60 17.14 -9.33
C PHE A 23 -5.73 18.43 -8.52
N SER A 24 -6.89 19.08 -8.67
CA SER A 24 -7.20 20.41 -8.15
C SER A 24 -7.47 20.35 -6.65
N ASP A 25 -6.71 21.15 -5.91
CA ASP A 25 -6.74 21.30 -4.46
C ASP A 25 -8.08 21.90 -4.00
N ASN A 26 -8.95 21.05 -3.46
CA ASN A 26 -10.06 21.48 -2.61
C ASN A 26 -10.09 20.57 -1.37
N GLY A 27 -9.14 20.80 -0.45
CA GLY A 27 -9.32 20.69 1.00
C GLY A 27 -9.69 19.37 1.68
N GLU A 28 -10.20 18.35 1.00
CA GLU A 28 -10.66 17.09 1.61
C GLU A 28 -10.42 15.91 0.64
N GLY A 29 -9.19 15.39 0.60
CA GLY A 29 -8.85 14.27 -0.31
C GLY A 29 -7.38 13.84 -0.39
N ILE A 30 -6.47 14.51 0.30
CA ILE A 30 -5.02 14.25 0.29
C ILE A 30 -4.62 12.97 1.06
N ILE A 31 -5.01 11.80 0.56
CA ILE A 31 -4.13 10.61 0.58
C ILE A 31 -3.18 10.64 -0.65
N GLU A 32 -3.34 11.66 -1.51
CA GLU A 32 -2.69 11.78 -2.80
C GLU A 32 -1.15 11.94 -2.73
N ILE A 33 -0.50 11.01 -3.45
CA ILE A 33 0.86 11.05 -4.00
C ILE A 33 2.01 10.59 -3.07
N ARG A 34 2.04 10.89 -1.76
CA ARG A 34 3.15 10.38 -0.90
C ARG A 34 3.04 8.89 -0.52
N ALA A 35 1.82 8.36 -0.55
CA ALA A 35 1.51 6.98 -0.18
C ALA A 35 1.49 6.01 -1.40
N GLY A 36 1.57 6.53 -2.64
CA GLY A 36 1.50 5.71 -3.86
C GLY A 36 2.65 4.71 -4.01
N ASP A 37 3.82 5.08 -3.48
CA ASP A 37 5.05 4.27 -3.52
C ASP A 37 5.22 3.37 -2.29
N ASP A 38 4.30 3.43 -1.33
CA ASP A 38 4.39 2.60 -0.13
C ASP A 38 4.20 1.13 -0.50
N VAL A 39 5.15 0.31 -0.07
CA VAL A 39 5.15 -1.14 -0.29
C VAL A 39 5.04 -1.83 1.05
N TYR A 40 4.05 -2.71 1.19
CA TYR A 40 3.85 -3.53 2.37
C TYR A 40 4.41 -4.93 2.15
N VAL A 41 5.22 -5.41 3.09
CA VAL A 41 5.81 -6.76 3.07
C VAL A 41 5.02 -7.67 3.99
N CYS A 42 4.36 -8.65 3.39
CA CYS A 42 3.48 -9.57 4.08
C CYS A 42 4.12 -10.95 4.21
N LYS A 43 4.20 -11.47 5.43
CA LYS A 43 4.77 -12.78 5.77
C LYS A 43 3.82 -13.57 6.66
N ALA A 44 4.05 -14.87 6.72
CA ALA A 44 3.33 -15.81 7.56
C ALA A 44 3.63 -15.61 9.06
N GLY A 45 2.70 -16.12 9.88
CA GLY A 45 2.76 -16.11 11.35
C GLY A 45 2.39 -14.76 11.98
N ALA A 46 1.84 -14.81 13.19
CA ALA A 46 1.27 -13.64 13.87
C ALA A 46 2.24 -12.46 14.09
N GLY A 47 3.56 -12.72 14.07
CA GLY A 47 4.60 -11.72 14.20
C GLY A 47 5.24 -11.27 12.88
N ASN A 48 4.63 -11.57 11.73
CA ASN A 48 5.17 -11.26 10.39
C ASN A 48 6.62 -11.74 10.19
N ASN A 49 6.99 -12.91 10.72
CA ASN A 49 8.38 -13.36 10.85
C ASN A 49 8.70 -14.71 10.19
N LYS A 50 7.75 -15.31 9.46
CA LYS A 50 7.95 -16.58 8.75
C LYS A 50 8.05 -16.35 7.23
N ALA A 51 7.56 -17.31 6.44
CA ALA A 51 7.66 -17.31 4.98
C ALA A 51 7.01 -16.06 4.36
N LEU A 52 7.64 -15.51 3.32
CA LEU A 52 7.12 -14.38 2.57
C LEU A 52 5.89 -14.80 1.76
N TYR A 53 4.79 -14.06 1.90
CA TYR A 53 3.65 -14.17 1.00
C TYR A 53 3.79 -13.26 -0.21
N GLY A 54 4.31 -12.05 0.00
CA GLY A 54 4.57 -11.12 -1.08
C GLY A 54 4.69 -9.67 -0.64
N GLU A 55 4.95 -8.82 -1.63
CA GLU A 55 4.96 -7.37 -1.50
C GLU A 55 3.70 -6.79 -2.17
N ILE A 56 3.02 -5.87 -1.48
CA ILE A 56 1.82 -5.19 -1.98
C ILE A 56 2.10 -3.70 -2.06
N LYS A 57 1.96 -3.12 -3.25
CA LYS A 57 1.95 -1.67 -3.43
C LYS A 57 0.61 -1.12 -2.94
N LEU A 58 0.64 -0.08 -2.12
CA LEU A 58 -0.56 0.55 -1.61
C LEU A 58 -1.44 1.08 -2.75
N ALA A 59 -0.83 1.67 -3.79
CA ALA A 59 -1.57 2.15 -4.96
C ALA A 59 -2.36 1.05 -5.67
N ASP A 60 -1.79 -0.15 -5.84
CA ASP A 60 -2.49 -1.28 -6.49
C ASP A 60 -3.65 -1.77 -5.62
N ALA A 61 -3.43 -1.89 -4.30
CA ALA A 61 -4.48 -2.29 -3.37
C ALA A 61 -5.64 -1.29 -3.36
N MET A 62 -5.35 0.01 -3.35
CA MET A 62 -6.38 1.05 -3.33
C MET A 62 -7.11 1.19 -4.67
N ARG A 63 -6.44 0.91 -5.80
CA ARG A 63 -7.12 0.76 -7.11
C ARG A 63 -8.18 -0.34 -7.05
N ASP A 64 -7.85 -1.49 -6.46
CA ASP A 64 -8.77 -2.61 -6.35
C ASP A 64 -9.92 -2.30 -5.38
N VAL A 65 -9.66 -1.58 -4.29
CA VAL A 65 -10.70 -1.06 -3.37
C VAL A 65 -11.65 -0.11 -4.09
N ALA A 66 -11.14 0.83 -4.88
CA ALA A 66 -11.96 1.77 -5.64
C ALA A 66 -12.89 1.04 -6.65
N ALA A 67 -12.41 -0.05 -7.24
CA ALA A 67 -13.19 -0.89 -8.13
C ALA A 67 -14.26 -1.72 -7.40
N ALA A 68 -13.91 -2.34 -6.27
CA ALA A 68 -14.80 -3.24 -5.53
C ALA A 68 -15.81 -2.52 -4.61
N LYS A 69 -15.46 -1.32 -4.13
CA LYS A 69 -16.25 -0.54 -3.16
C LYS A 69 -16.64 -1.39 -1.94
N THR A 70 -17.88 -1.33 -1.49
CA THR A 70 -18.42 -2.19 -0.41
C THR A 70 -19.41 -3.23 -0.95
N THR A 71 -19.36 -3.53 -2.25
CA THR A 71 -20.33 -4.42 -2.90
C THR A 71 -19.78 -5.84 -2.95
N LYS A 72 -20.35 -6.72 -2.12
CA LYS A 72 -20.00 -8.14 -2.09
C LYS A 72 -20.30 -8.83 -3.43
N GLY A 73 -19.27 -9.36 -4.09
CA GLY A 73 -19.39 -10.20 -5.28
C GLY A 73 -19.60 -11.68 -4.95
N SER A 74 -19.67 -12.52 -6.00
CA SER A 74 -19.92 -13.97 -5.88
C SER A 74 -18.86 -14.74 -5.09
N SER A 75 -17.65 -14.19 -4.95
CA SER A 75 -16.60 -14.75 -4.09
C SER A 75 -16.92 -14.64 -2.60
N GLY A 76 -17.86 -13.77 -2.25
CA GLY A 76 -18.15 -13.37 -0.88
C GLY A 76 -17.31 -12.21 -0.36
N TYR A 77 -16.49 -11.59 -1.22
CA TYR A 77 -15.70 -10.38 -0.96
C TYR A 77 -16.15 -9.21 -1.86
N PRO A 78 -15.83 -7.96 -1.49
CA PRO A 78 -15.39 -7.54 -0.17
C PRO A 78 -16.44 -7.85 0.90
N LYS A 79 -16.03 -7.92 2.17
CA LYS A 79 -16.94 -8.17 3.29
C LYS A 79 -16.55 -7.36 4.53
N PRO A 80 -17.50 -7.14 5.46
CA PRO A 80 -17.19 -6.50 6.74
C PRO A 80 -16.16 -7.29 7.54
N PHE A 81 -15.32 -6.57 8.28
CA PHE A 81 -14.31 -7.06 9.19
C PHE A 81 -14.44 -6.37 10.54
N GLY A 82 -14.83 -7.12 11.57
CA GLY A 82 -15.10 -6.57 12.89
C GLY A 82 -13.87 -6.30 13.77
N ASN A 83 -12.66 -6.72 13.33
CA ASN A 83 -11.43 -6.61 14.12
C ASN A 83 -11.55 -7.08 15.59
N LEU A 84 -12.24 -8.20 15.81
CA LEU A 84 -12.48 -8.73 17.15
C LEU A 84 -11.15 -8.99 17.87
N GLY A 85 -11.04 -8.52 19.11
CA GLY A 85 -9.81 -8.62 19.90
C GLY A 85 -8.70 -7.65 19.48
N ASN A 86 -8.97 -6.68 18.60
CA ASN A 86 -8.00 -5.69 18.12
C ASN A 86 -6.74 -6.33 17.52
N VAL A 87 -6.92 -7.44 16.80
CA VAL A 87 -5.82 -8.21 16.18
C VAL A 87 -5.06 -7.41 15.11
N MET A 88 -5.74 -6.46 14.46
CA MET A 88 -5.13 -5.50 13.56
C MET A 88 -5.05 -4.12 14.23
N THR A 89 -3.92 -3.44 14.03
CA THR A 89 -3.79 -2.01 14.30
C THR A 89 -4.12 -1.24 13.03
N PHE A 90 -5.15 -0.41 13.05
CA PHE A 90 -5.55 0.39 11.90
C PHE A 90 -5.07 1.83 11.99
N ALA A 91 -4.94 2.47 10.83
CA ALA A 91 -4.76 3.91 10.74
C ALA A 91 -5.92 4.67 11.42
N SER A 92 -5.66 5.92 11.79
CA SER A 92 -6.68 6.78 12.39
C SER A 92 -7.90 6.91 11.48
N GLY A 93 -9.09 6.97 12.08
CA GLY A 93 -10.36 7.03 11.34
C GLY A 93 -10.94 5.68 10.90
N CYS A 94 -10.31 4.57 11.29
CA CYS A 94 -10.74 3.20 10.97
C CYS A 94 -11.14 2.38 12.20
N SER A 95 -11.91 2.97 13.12
CA SER A 95 -12.33 2.32 14.37
C SER A 95 -13.60 1.47 14.25
N SER A 96 -14.44 1.72 13.24
CA SER A 96 -15.69 0.99 13.00
C SER A 96 -15.96 0.84 11.50
N ASP A 97 -16.76 -0.14 11.11
CA ASP A 97 -17.18 -0.38 9.72
C ASP A 97 -16.01 -0.63 8.74
N VAL A 98 -15.03 -1.43 9.16
CA VAL A 98 -13.93 -1.85 8.31
C VAL A 98 -14.38 -2.99 7.40
N TRP A 99 -13.91 -2.97 6.16
CA TRP A 99 -14.11 -3.99 5.14
C TRP A 99 -12.76 -4.63 4.81
N GLU A 100 -12.78 -5.92 4.48
CA GLU A 100 -11.61 -6.62 3.94
C GLU A 100 -11.84 -7.03 2.48
N LEU A 101 -10.81 -6.80 1.66
CA LEU A 101 -10.74 -7.25 0.27
C LEU A 101 -9.42 -8.03 0.06
N PRO A 102 -9.45 -9.22 -0.58
CA PRO A 102 -8.24 -9.93 -0.95
C PRO A 102 -7.43 -9.15 -1.98
N VAL A 103 -6.12 -9.10 -1.76
CA VAL A 103 -5.14 -8.55 -2.71
C VAL A 103 -4.09 -9.61 -2.99
N LEU A 104 -3.70 -9.74 -4.25
CA LEU A 104 -2.74 -10.77 -4.66
C LEU A 104 -1.36 -10.12 -4.91
N PRO A 105 -0.26 -10.85 -4.62
CA PRO A 105 1.09 -10.37 -4.92
C PRO A 105 1.25 -10.00 -6.40
N GLY A 106 2.14 -9.04 -6.67
CA GLY A 106 2.42 -8.60 -8.04
C GLY A 106 1.34 -7.71 -8.66
N GLY A 107 0.45 -7.14 -7.85
CA GLY A 107 -0.55 -6.15 -8.31
C GLY A 107 -1.73 -6.75 -9.08
N LYS A 108 -1.89 -8.08 -9.04
CA LYS A 108 -3.02 -8.76 -9.67
C LYS A 108 -4.29 -8.55 -8.82
N ALA A 109 -5.34 -8.04 -9.44
CA ALA A 109 -6.63 -7.89 -8.79
C ALA A 109 -7.27 -9.26 -8.47
N TYR A 110 -7.84 -9.38 -7.28
CA TYR A 110 -8.68 -10.52 -6.95
C TYR A 110 -10.02 -10.44 -7.70
N ASN A 111 -10.42 -11.51 -8.38
CA ASN A 111 -11.69 -11.54 -9.08
C ASN A 111 -12.85 -11.79 -8.10
N TYR A 112 -13.32 -10.74 -7.43
CA TYR A 112 -14.36 -10.86 -6.42
C TYR A 112 -15.73 -11.29 -6.99
N ASN A 113 -15.93 -11.22 -8.30
CA ASN A 113 -17.15 -11.67 -8.99
C ASN A 113 -17.14 -13.16 -9.35
N ALA A 114 -16.00 -13.84 -9.25
CA ALA A 114 -15.90 -15.29 -9.46
C ALA A 114 -16.13 -16.08 -8.15
N LYS A 115 -16.78 -17.23 -8.26
CA LYS A 115 -16.96 -18.18 -7.13
C LYS A 115 -15.59 -18.69 -6.65
N LYS A 116 -15.48 -19.05 -5.38
CA LYS A 116 -14.21 -19.43 -4.73
C LYS A 116 -13.51 -20.67 -5.33
N GLY A 117 -14.26 -21.60 -5.92
CA GLY A 117 -13.69 -22.80 -6.54
C GLY A 117 -12.79 -22.44 -7.71
N GLY A 118 -11.47 -22.44 -7.49
CA GLY A 118 -10.46 -22.00 -8.47
C GLY A 118 -10.04 -20.53 -8.35
N ASN A 119 -10.64 -19.75 -7.44
CA ASN A 119 -10.35 -18.33 -7.22
C ASN A 119 -9.95 -18.11 -5.76
N SER A 120 -8.78 -18.65 -5.40
CA SER A 120 -8.26 -18.54 -4.04
C SER A 120 -7.96 -17.08 -3.70
N PRO A 121 -8.46 -16.55 -2.57
CA PRO A 121 -8.17 -15.18 -2.14
C PRO A 121 -6.75 -15.01 -1.59
N GLY A 122 -6.00 -16.10 -1.39
CA GLY A 122 -4.71 -16.06 -0.71
C GLY A 122 -4.79 -15.52 0.72
N PRO A 123 -3.65 -15.21 1.36
CA PRO A 123 -3.61 -14.79 2.76
C PRO A 123 -3.68 -13.26 2.96
N ILE A 124 -3.44 -12.44 1.94
CA ILE A 124 -3.27 -10.99 2.10
C ILE A 124 -4.60 -10.24 1.90
N ARG A 125 -4.87 -9.26 2.75
CA ARG A 125 -6.07 -8.41 2.73
C ARG A 125 -5.68 -6.94 2.79
N VAL A 126 -6.37 -6.12 2.02
CA VAL A 126 -6.46 -4.67 2.29
C VAL A 126 -7.70 -4.41 3.14
N PHE A 127 -7.54 -3.55 4.14
CA PHE A 127 -8.58 -3.11 5.04
C PHE A 127 -8.88 -1.64 4.78
N TYR A 128 -10.16 -1.30 4.68
CA TYR A 128 -10.63 0.05 4.36
C TYR A 128 -12.01 0.29 4.97
N ASN A 129 -12.39 1.55 5.19
CA ASN A 129 -13.70 1.87 5.75
C ASN A 129 -14.76 2.06 4.64
N LYS A 130 -16.01 2.29 5.03
CA LYS A 130 -17.12 2.52 4.08
C LYS A 130 -16.92 3.72 3.13
N ASN A 131 -16.07 4.68 3.51
CA ASN A 131 -15.71 5.84 2.69
C ASN A 131 -14.54 5.53 1.74
N LEU A 132 -14.15 4.26 1.64
CA LEU A 132 -13.03 3.77 0.83
C LEU A 132 -11.67 4.31 1.29
N GLN A 133 -11.57 4.78 2.53
CA GLN A 133 -10.30 5.24 3.11
C GLN A 133 -9.48 4.04 3.58
N PHE A 134 -8.18 4.08 3.30
CA PHE A 134 -7.23 3.06 3.69
C PHE A 134 -7.12 2.93 5.23
N CYS A 135 -7.21 1.69 5.73
CA CYS A 135 -7.04 1.38 7.15
C CYS A 135 -5.78 0.58 7.44
N GLY A 136 -5.36 -0.29 6.53
CA GLY A 136 -4.17 -1.13 6.69
C GLY A 136 -4.06 -2.22 5.63
N ILE A 137 -2.87 -2.79 5.49
CA ILE A 137 -2.66 -4.07 4.79
C ILE A 137 -2.25 -5.10 5.83
N GLY A 138 -2.88 -6.27 5.79
CA GLY A 138 -2.57 -7.37 6.68
C GLY A 138 -2.56 -8.70 5.97
N ALA A 139 -1.98 -9.69 6.63
CA ALA A 139 -1.94 -11.05 6.15
C ALA A 139 -2.50 -11.99 7.21
N LYS A 140 -3.11 -13.07 6.76
CA LYS A 140 -3.49 -14.22 7.58
C LYS A 140 -2.25 -14.97 8.03
N GLU A 141 -2.28 -15.55 9.23
CA GLU A 141 -1.15 -16.34 9.77
C GLU A 141 -0.70 -17.48 8.86
N ASN A 142 -1.65 -18.10 8.14
CA ASN A 142 -1.43 -19.27 7.29
C ASN A 142 -1.65 -18.97 5.80
N ALA A 143 -0.88 -19.63 4.94
CA ALA A 143 -0.86 -19.38 3.49
C ALA A 143 -2.19 -19.69 2.79
N ASP A 144 -2.98 -20.59 3.36
CA ASP A 144 -4.31 -20.97 2.89
C ASP A 144 -5.38 -19.89 3.19
N GLY A 145 -5.01 -18.80 3.88
CA GLY A 145 -5.90 -17.73 4.27
C GLY A 145 -6.63 -17.97 5.59
N SER A 146 -6.19 -18.94 6.39
CA SER A 146 -6.68 -19.22 7.74
C SER A 146 -5.86 -18.53 8.85
N GLY A 147 -6.39 -18.51 10.08
CA GLY A 147 -5.78 -17.84 11.23
C GLY A 147 -6.19 -16.37 11.39
N ASN A 148 -5.70 -15.75 12.47
CA ASN A 148 -5.93 -14.33 12.68
C ASN A 148 -5.14 -13.50 11.66
N PRO A 149 -5.65 -12.34 11.26
CA PRO A 149 -4.85 -11.40 10.48
C PRO A 149 -3.91 -10.62 11.40
N HIS A 150 -2.74 -10.27 10.88
CA HIS A 150 -1.77 -9.35 11.48
C HIS A 150 -1.35 -8.30 10.45
N ASN A 151 -0.87 -7.15 10.93
CA ASN A 151 -0.38 -6.08 10.07
C ASN A 151 0.86 -6.52 9.27
N CYS A 152 0.88 -6.19 7.98
CA CYS A 152 2.11 -6.29 7.18
C CYS A 152 3.04 -5.10 7.48
N ASP A 153 4.34 -5.28 7.27
CA ASP A 153 5.33 -4.24 7.54
C ASP A 153 5.43 -3.26 6.37
N LEU A 154 5.45 -1.96 6.66
CA LEU A 154 5.82 -0.96 5.67
C LEU A 154 7.31 -1.09 5.33
N LYS A 155 7.62 -1.29 4.04
CA LYS A 155 8.98 -1.35 3.55
C LYS A 155 9.62 0.03 3.69
N PRO A 156 10.79 0.14 4.35
CA PRO A 156 11.46 1.43 4.50
C PRO A 156 11.88 1.97 3.13
N LYS A 157 11.63 3.27 2.90
CA LYS A 157 12.08 3.98 1.70
C LYS A 157 13.60 4.04 1.71
N ALA A 158 14.24 4.00 0.54
CA ALA A 158 15.70 3.94 0.43
C ALA A 158 16.41 5.12 1.13
N GLU A 159 15.72 6.24 1.32
CA GLU A 159 16.23 7.45 1.99
C GLU A 159 16.32 7.34 3.51
N ASP A 160 15.58 6.42 4.15
CA ASP A 160 15.55 6.28 5.62
C ASP A 160 16.72 5.49 6.20
N LYS A 161 17.59 4.91 5.36
CA LYS A 161 18.75 4.13 5.81
C LYS A 161 19.88 4.99 6.42
N GLY A 162 19.73 6.32 6.48
CA GLY A 162 20.75 7.26 6.95
C GLY A 162 20.62 7.76 8.40
N LYS A 163 19.49 7.56 9.10
CA LYS A 163 19.31 8.06 10.49
C LYS A 163 19.56 6.96 11.54
N GLY A 164 20.79 6.47 11.59
CA GLY A 164 21.27 5.53 12.61
C GLY A 164 22.29 6.15 13.55
N LYS A 165 21.84 6.53 14.76
CA LYS A 165 22.59 6.63 16.03
C LYS A 165 23.76 7.64 16.12
N GLY A 166 23.41 8.91 16.34
CA GLY A 166 24.27 9.80 17.13
C GLY A 166 24.31 9.31 18.57
N LYS A 167 25.45 8.80 19.03
CA LYS A 167 25.73 8.55 20.44
C LYS A 167 25.75 9.90 21.15
N ASP A 168 24.70 10.19 21.91
CA ASP A 168 24.71 11.27 22.88
C ASP A 168 25.69 10.91 24.00
N LYS A 169 26.94 11.35 23.87
CA LYS A 169 27.90 11.42 24.97
C LYS A 169 28.04 12.89 25.34
N GLY A 170 27.16 13.38 26.20
CA GLY A 170 27.28 14.71 26.75
C GLY A 170 26.43 14.94 27.99
N LYS A 171 26.99 14.70 29.18
CA LYS A 171 26.95 15.70 30.26
C LYS A 171 27.83 15.31 31.44
N GLY A 172 28.85 16.13 31.66
CA GLY A 172 29.56 16.21 32.93
C GLY A 172 28.64 16.67 34.06
N LYS A 173 29.00 16.27 35.28
CA LYS A 173 28.57 16.92 36.52
C LYS A 173 29.83 17.29 37.30
N GLY A 174 30.10 18.59 37.38
CA GLY A 174 31.02 19.16 38.35
C GLY A 174 30.28 19.55 39.64
N LYS A 175 30.96 19.30 40.76
CA LYS A 175 30.97 19.99 42.08
C LYS A 175 29.67 20.34 42.83
N ALA A 176 29.60 19.87 44.08
CA ALA A 176 29.55 20.66 45.35
C ALA A 176 29.72 19.67 46.53
N SER A 177 30.82 19.72 47.28
CA SER A 177 30.98 20.36 48.62
C SER A 177 30.34 19.59 49.79
N ALA A 178 31.21 19.12 50.69
CA ALA A 178 31.06 19.14 52.16
C ALA A 178 32.46 19.25 52.75
#